data_AF-A0A2A9E6S4-F1
#
_entry.id   AF-A0A2A9E6S4-F1
#
_cell.length_a   1.000
_cell.length_b   1.000
_cell.length_c   1.000
_cell.angle_alpha   90.00
_cell.angle_beta   90.00
_cell.angle_gamma   90.00
#
_symmetry.space_group_name_H-M   'P 1'
#
loop_
_entity.id
_entity.type
_entity.pdbx_description
1 polymer ?
#
loop_
_entity_poly.entity_id
_entity_poly.type
_entity_poly.pdbx_seq_one_letter_code
_entity_poly.pdbx_strand_id
1 'polypeptide(L)'
;MASELVFTVDGSQATPAESVTLADAGLRERDDLQEWVVAHPQILGPGVMVITLEFDRWWSGSGTRERDRLDVLGLGTDGRLVVAELKRDRAPDTVEMQAIKYAAMASRFTEESLVDQLSRFRTRQGLPADEDTVRELLATHVGGELDAELLKRPRIVLVAGAFPPVVTATAVWLTDMGLDVALQRVQAYRTLGGEIVITVSQLFPVPDVEELMVSPLRAKARADDAGRRRAREKSTVAKLVDSAMIPDGTTLRLRPVDVDPDLARQVEEWVSGDPRRGRATWSNRRSDPIEWEYAGRRGLPTPITQAVLLAAAGVESSVGGAAWWILPDGRTLSEIAGTVTVRGGFDWSMLHTIMAAIPAGRWTTYGDLAALVGTAAQPVGTHIGHCADCPDAQRVLGADGRVSESFAWTDPDDHRDPLAVLRAEGVRLDRRVADRSQQMSLTELEELTEPG
;
A
#
# COMPACT_ATOMS: atom_id res chain seq x y z
N MET A 1 11.68 -4.27 34.34
CA MET A 1 10.83 -5.10 33.47
C MET A 1 9.89 -5.89 34.36
N ALA A 2 8.58 -5.80 34.14
CA ALA A 2 7.64 -6.62 34.92
C ALA A 2 7.88 -8.10 34.57
N SER A 3 8.25 -8.90 35.57
CA SER A 3 8.29 -10.34 35.48
C SER A 3 6.86 -10.86 35.51
N GLU A 4 6.45 -11.61 34.50
CA GLU A 4 5.17 -12.30 34.51
C GLU A 4 5.19 -13.36 35.65
N LEU A 5 4.10 -13.47 36.39
CA LEU A 5 3.93 -14.50 37.41
C LEU A 5 3.00 -15.58 36.86
N VAL A 6 3.53 -16.79 36.69
CA VAL A 6 2.77 -17.94 36.19
C VAL A 6 2.48 -18.88 37.36
N PHE A 7 1.24 -19.32 37.47
CA PHE A 7 0.79 -20.26 38.53
C PHE A 7 0.07 -21.44 37.90
N THR A 8 0.24 -22.63 38.46
CA THR A 8 -0.68 -23.76 38.28
C THR A 8 -1.78 -23.69 39.33
N VAL A 9 -3.01 -24.06 38.97
CA VAL A 9 -4.17 -23.98 39.86
C VAL A 9 -4.81 -25.36 40.03
N ASP A 10 -5.02 -25.76 41.28
CA ASP A 10 -5.80 -26.94 41.66
C ASP A 10 -6.81 -26.55 42.76
N GLY A 11 -8.09 -26.50 42.39
CA GLY A 11 -9.15 -25.99 43.26
C GLY A 11 -8.88 -24.55 43.71
N SER A 12 -8.64 -24.36 45.01
CA SER A 12 -8.32 -23.06 45.62
C SER A 12 -6.82 -22.81 45.82
N GLN A 13 -5.96 -23.78 45.49
CA GLN A 13 -4.51 -23.65 45.61
C GLN A 13 -3.92 -23.14 44.31
N ALA A 14 -3.11 -22.08 44.40
CA ALA A 14 -2.31 -21.56 43.29
C ALA A 14 -0.83 -21.72 43.65
N THR A 15 -0.07 -22.38 42.77
CA THR A 15 1.34 -22.65 43.03
C THR A 15 2.23 -22.05 41.95
N PRO A 16 3.24 -21.26 42.31
CA PRO A 16 4.05 -20.55 41.33
C PRO A 16 4.88 -21.55 40.50
N ALA A 17 4.94 -21.30 39.20
CA ALA A 17 5.88 -21.95 38.30
C ALA A 17 7.24 -21.22 38.36
N GLU A 18 8.33 -21.98 38.27
CA GLU A 18 9.68 -21.45 38.27
C GLU A 18 10.04 -20.94 36.87
N SER A 19 10.56 -19.71 36.77
CA SER A 19 11.05 -19.20 35.48
C SER A 19 12.34 -19.92 35.09
N VAL A 20 12.38 -20.46 33.87
CA VAL A 20 13.53 -21.16 33.30
C VAL A 20 13.83 -20.62 31.90
N THR A 21 15.08 -20.73 31.43
CA THR A 21 15.35 -20.45 30.03
C THR A 21 14.83 -21.58 29.15
N LEU A 22 14.57 -21.31 27.86
CA LEU A 22 14.23 -22.37 26.91
C LEU A 22 15.36 -23.40 26.84
N ALA A 23 16.61 -22.95 26.88
CA ALA A 23 17.77 -23.83 26.91
C ALA A 23 17.80 -24.77 28.13
N ASP A 24 17.51 -24.26 29.34
CA ASP A 24 17.48 -25.07 30.57
C ASP A 24 16.29 -26.06 30.57
N ALA A 25 15.22 -25.72 29.86
CA ALA A 25 14.11 -26.62 29.60
C ALA A 25 14.40 -27.70 28.54
N GLY A 26 15.60 -27.66 27.92
CA GLY A 26 16.00 -28.58 26.85
C GLY A 26 15.44 -28.23 25.47
N LEU A 27 14.80 -27.05 25.34
CA LEU A 27 14.13 -26.59 24.14
C LEU A 27 15.12 -25.89 23.20
N ARG A 28 14.97 -26.15 21.90
CA ARG A 28 15.85 -25.71 20.83
C ARG A 28 15.11 -24.80 19.85
N GLU A 29 15.90 -23.96 19.19
CA GLU A 29 15.36 -23.00 18.22
C GLU A 29 14.70 -23.69 17.02
N ARG A 30 15.40 -24.66 16.40
CA ARG A 30 14.89 -25.38 15.23
C ARG A 30 13.95 -26.52 15.58
N ASP A 31 14.37 -27.36 16.51
CA ASP A 31 13.65 -28.60 16.80
C ASP A 31 12.33 -28.35 17.57
N ASP A 32 12.17 -27.18 18.21
CA ASP A 32 10.98 -26.85 19.01
C ASP A 32 10.34 -25.51 18.60
N LEU A 33 11.05 -24.38 18.72
CA LEU A 33 10.45 -23.06 18.53
C LEU A 33 9.89 -22.85 17.12
N GLN A 34 10.60 -23.28 16.07
CA GLN A 34 10.09 -23.23 14.70
C GLN A 34 8.88 -24.13 14.49
N GLU A 35 8.87 -25.34 15.07
CA GLU A 35 7.71 -26.25 15.00
C GLU A 35 6.49 -25.65 15.69
N TRP A 36 6.67 -24.96 16.82
CA TRP A 36 5.58 -24.22 17.47
C TRP A 36 5.06 -23.10 16.62
N VAL A 37 5.92 -22.36 15.90
CA VAL A 37 5.47 -21.33 14.96
C VAL A 37 4.66 -21.91 13.81
N VAL A 38 4.99 -23.11 13.32
CA VAL A 38 4.20 -23.80 12.31
C VAL A 38 2.84 -24.22 12.86
N ALA A 39 2.80 -24.81 14.05
CA ALA A 39 1.57 -25.26 14.69
C ALA A 39 0.69 -24.09 15.20
N HIS A 40 1.33 -22.99 15.59
CA HIS A 40 0.72 -21.82 16.23
C HIS A 40 1.30 -20.52 15.65
N PRO A 41 0.99 -20.18 14.39
CA PRO A 41 1.53 -18.98 13.73
C PRO A 41 1.23 -17.67 14.45
N GLN A 42 0.23 -17.63 15.33
CA GLN A 42 -0.09 -16.48 16.17
C GLN A 42 1.08 -16.03 17.08
N ILE A 43 2.08 -16.89 17.29
CA ILE A 43 3.35 -16.51 17.94
C ILE A 43 4.03 -15.34 17.20
N LEU A 44 3.89 -15.26 15.88
CA LEU A 44 4.45 -14.19 15.05
C LEU A 44 3.57 -12.93 15.04
N GLY A 45 2.35 -13.01 15.56
CA GLY A 45 1.31 -11.99 15.46
C GLY A 45 0.02 -12.54 14.87
N PRO A 46 -1.09 -11.79 14.98
CA PRO A 46 -2.40 -12.24 14.52
C PRO A 46 -2.44 -12.39 12.99
N GLY A 47 -3.14 -13.43 12.52
CA GLY A 47 -3.44 -13.62 11.09
C GLY A 47 -2.23 -13.95 10.21
N VAL A 48 -1.19 -14.58 10.76
CA VAL A 48 -0.03 -15.00 9.96
C VAL A 48 -0.23 -16.42 9.43
N MET A 49 -0.01 -16.63 8.14
CA MET A 49 0.16 -17.95 7.52
C MET A 49 1.65 -18.20 7.28
N VAL A 50 2.16 -19.37 7.67
CA VAL A 50 3.55 -19.76 7.38
C VAL A 50 3.65 -20.24 5.94
N ILE A 51 4.53 -19.61 5.16
CA ILE A 51 4.81 -19.97 3.76
C ILE A 51 5.93 -21.01 3.69
N THR A 52 7.02 -20.80 4.43
CA THR A 52 8.10 -21.78 4.56
C THR A 52 8.97 -21.45 5.78
N LEU A 53 9.66 -22.47 6.26
CA LEU A 53 10.79 -22.34 7.18
C LEU A 53 12.13 -22.42 6.43
N GLU A 54 13.17 -21.88 7.06
CA GLU A 54 14.58 -22.09 6.70
C GLU A 54 14.89 -21.79 5.21
N PHE A 55 14.36 -20.69 4.67
CA PHE A 55 14.53 -20.35 3.26
C PHE A 55 15.96 -19.89 2.95
N ASP A 56 16.65 -20.66 2.11
CA ASP A 56 18.07 -20.52 1.79
C ASP A 56 18.36 -20.48 0.26
N ARG A 57 17.32 -20.30 -0.56
CA ARG A 57 17.41 -20.34 -2.03
C ARG A 57 17.55 -18.94 -2.63
N TRP A 58 18.43 -18.15 -2.02
CA TRP A 58 18.77 -16.82 -2.50
C TRP A 58 19.82 -16.91 -3.59
N TRP A 59 19.58 -16.22 -4.70
CA TRP A 59 20.50 -16.15 -5.83
C TRP A 59 20.85 -14.69 -6.10
N SER A 60 22.13 -14.40 -6.28
CA SER A 60 22.57 -13.09 -6.74
C SER A 60 22.38 -12.94 -8.25
N GLY A 61 22.46 -11.71 -8.76
CA GLY A 61 22.39 -11.43 -10.20
C GLY A 61 23.51 -12.08 -11.02
N SER A 62 24.58 -12.57 -10.38
CA SER A 62 25.64 -13.35 -11.03
C SER A 62 25.37 -14.86 -11.07
N GLY A 63 24.22 -15.32 -10.56
CA GLY A 63 23.87 -16.73 -10.46
C GLY A 63 24.62 -17.47 -9.35
N THR A 64 25.25 -16.75 -8.41
CA THR A 64 25.84 -17.37 -7.22
C THR A 64 24.81 -17.47 -6.10
N ARG A 65 24.80 -18.61 -5.39
CA ARG A 65 23.88 -18.85 -4.27
C ARG A 65 24.39 -18.14 -3.02
N GLU A 66 23.55 -17.32 -2.41
CA GLU A 66 23.85 -16.72 -1.11
C GLU A 66 23.66 -17.77 -0.01
N ARG A 67 24.52 -17.73 1.01
CA ARG A 67 24.49 -18.68 2.13
C ARG A 67 23.50 -18.29 3.24
N ASP A 68 22.85 -17.16 3.07
CA ASP A 68 21.87 -16.61 3.99
C ASP A 68 20.66 -17.52 4.11
N ARG A 69 20.05 -17.55 5.31
CA ARG A 69 18.88 -18.39 5.56
C ARG A 69 17.91 -17.70 6.48
N LEU A 70 16.74 -17.39 5.94
CA LEU A 70 15.63 -16.83 6.68
C LEU A 70 14.94 -17.93 7.50
N ASP A 71 14.77 -17.72 8.80
CA ASP A 71 14.12 -18.69 9.68
C ASP A 71 12.65 -18.93 9.29
N VAL A 72 11.84 -17.87 9.14
CA VAL A 72 10.43 -17.98 8.72
C VAL A 72 10.06 -16.93 7.70
N LEU A 73 9.45 -17.39 6.62
CA LEU A 73 8.65 -16.55 5.72
C LEU A 73 7.17 -16.86 5.96
N GLY A 74 6.40 -15.82 6.25
CA GLY A 74 4.95 -15.87 6.38
C GLY A 74 4.25 -14.83 5.51
N LEU A 75 2.93 -14.85 5.58
CA LEU A 75 2.03 -13.92 4.90
C LEU A 75 0.96 -13.47 5.91
N GLY A 76 0.80 -12.17 6.09
CA GLY A 76 -0.27 -11.60 6.89
C GLY A 76 -1.59 -11.58 6.13
N THR A 77 -2.71 -11.56 6.85
CA THR A 77 -4.05 -11.33 6.27
C THR A 77 -4.17 -9.97 5.57
N ASP A 78 -3.25 -9.02 5.82
CA ASP A 78 -3.17 -7.73 5.15
C ASP A 78 -2.39 -7.77 3.81
N GLY A 79 -1.98 -8.96 3.37
CA GLY A 79 -1.25 -9.15 2.11
C GLY A 79 0.24 -8.80 2.18
N ARG A 80 0.77 -8.44 3.35
CA ARG A 80 2.21 -8.20 3.53
C ARG A 80 2.94 -9.48 3.91
N LEU A 81 4.15 -9.62 3.40
CA LEU A 81 5.06 -10.67 3.85
C LEU A 81 5.42 -10.46 5.31
N VAL A 82 5.57 -11.56 6.05
CA VAL A 82 6.07 -11.58 7.42
C VAL A 82 7.43 -12.27 7.40
N VAL A 83 8.47 -11.54 7.75
CA VAL A 83 9.83 -12.04 7.83
C VAL A 83 10.17 -12.15 9.29
N ALA A 84 10.31 -13.38 9.80
CA ALA A 84 10.60 -13.60 11.20
C ALA A 84 11.97 -14.24 11.43
N GLU A 85 12.70 -13.70 12.40
CA GLU A 85 13.95 -14.23 12.93
C GLU A 85 13.69 -14.73 14.36
N LEU A 86 14.08 -15.98 14.64
CA LEU A 86 13.78 -16.61 15.91
C LEU A 86 15.07 -16.85 16.69
N LYS A 87 15.02 -16.57 17.99
CA LYS A 87 16.11 -16.85 18.93
C LYS A 87 15.51 -17.49 20.17
N ARG A 88 15.98 -18.69 20.51
CA ARG A 88 15.48 -19.38 21.73
C ARG A 88 15.84 -18.62 23.03
N ASP A 89 16.96 -17.89 23.01
CA ASP A 89 17.52 -17.19 24.16
C ASP A 89 17.47 -15.66 23.93
N ARG A 90 18.31 -14.91 24.64
CA ARG A 90 18.48 -13.47 24.41
C ARG A 90 18.92 -13.21 22.97
N ALA A 91 18.27 -12.26 22.30
CA ALA A 91 18.62 -11.87 20.95
C ALA A 91 20.03 -11.24 20.90
N PRO A 92 20.88 -11.60 19.91
CA PRO A 92 22.14 -10.89 19.68
C PRO A 92 21.91 -9.42 19.33
N ASP A 93 22.90 -8.56 19.62
CA ASP A 93 22.84 -7.11 19.31
C ASP A 93 22.84 -6.79 17.80
N THR A 94 22.91 -7.80 16.93
CA THR A 94 22.92 -7.69 15.46
C THR A 94 21.69 -8.33 14.80
N VAL A 95 20.74 -8.83 15.58
CA VAL A 95 19.59 -9.61 15.07
C VAL A 95 18.73 -8.78 14.12
N GLU A 96 18.60 -7.49 14.40
CA GLU A 96 17.85 -6.53 13.60
C GLU A 96 18.49 -6.30 12.23
N MET A 97 19.83 -6.30 12.12
CA MET A 97 20.50 -6.21 10.82
C MET A 97 20.24 -7.45 9.94
N GLN A 98 20.18 -8.63 10.55
CA GLN A 98 19.81 -9.85 9.82
C GLN A 98 18.37 -9.76 9.32
N ALA A 99 17.44 -9.36 10.18
CA ALA A 99 16.03 -9.25 9.82
C ALA A 99 15.78 -8.19 8.74
N ILE A 100 16.48 -7.04 8.76
CA ILE A 100 16.41 -6.04 7.67
C ILE A 100 16.94 -6.63 6.37
N LYS A 101 18.08 -7.34 6.41
CA LYS A 101 18.64 -8.00 5.22
C LYS A 101 17.62 -8.99 4.63
N TYR A 102 16.99 -9.80 5.46
CA TYR A 102 15.97 -10.75 5.02
C TYR A 102 14.72 -10.05 4.50
N ALA A 103 14.25 -8.97 5.12
CA ALA A 103 13.13 -8.19 4.61
C ALA A 103 13.43 -7.60 3.22
N ALA A 104 14.63 -7.06 3.02
CA ALA A 104 15.04 -6.53 1.72
C ALA A 104 15.12 -7.60 0.62
N MET A 105 15.57 -8.81 0.95
CA MET A 105 15.58 -9.93 0.01
C MET A 105 14.16 -10.49 -0.23
N ALA A 106 13.37 -10.63 0.83
CA ALA A 106 12.00 -11.12 0.78
C ALA A 106 11.06 -10.19 0.01
N SER A 107 11.36 -8.88 -0.04
CA SER A 107 10.59 -7.89 -0.83
C SER A 107 10.60 -8.16 -2.35
N ARG A 108 11.32 -9.18 -2.80
CA ARG A 108 11.40 -9.63 -4.21
C ARG A 108 10.55 -10.86 -4.50
N PHE A 109 9.89 -11.43 -3.50
CA PHE A 109 8.92 -12.50 -3.74
C PHE A 109 7.75 -11.99 -4.59
N THR A 110 7.34 -12.83 -5.53
CA THR A 110 6.12 -12.71 -6.33
C THR A 110 5.11 -13.74 -5.86
N GLU A 111 3.84 -13.57 -6.24
CA GLU A 111 2.80 -14.59 -6.01
C GLU A 111 3.25 -15.99 -6.49
N GLU A 112 3.78 -16.09 -7.71
CA GLU A 112 4.27 -17.35 -8.27
C GLU A 112 5.34 -18.01 -7.37
N SER A 113 6.29 -17.22 -6.87
CA SER A 113 7.32 -17.74 -5.96
C SER A 113 6.77 -18.15 -4.59
N LEU A 114 5.72 -17.48 -4.09
CA LEU A 114 5.03 -17.84 -2.84
C LEU A 114 4.25 -19.14 -3.01
N VAL A 115 3.56 -19.31 -4.15
CA VAL A 115 2.89 -20.55 -4.50
C VAL A 115 3.89 -21.71 -4.55
N ASP A 116 5.02 -21.56 -5.25
CA ASP A 116 6.07 -22.60 -5.28
C ASP A 116 6.58 -22.94 -3.86
N GLN A 117 6.85 -21.94 -3.02
CA GLN A 117 7.33 -22.22 -1.66
C GLN A 117 6.28 -22.90 -0.79
N LEU A 118 5.04 -22.42 -0.81
CA LEU A 118 3.97 -22.99 0.00
C LEU A 118 3.59 -24.41 -0.48
N SER A 119 3.55 -24.65 -1.79
CA SER A 119 3.36 -26.00 -2.35
C SER A 119 4.43 -26.98 -1.84
N ARG A 120 5.71 -26.58 -1.84
CA ARG A 120 6.79 -27.41 -1.30
C ARG A 120 6.65 -27.63 0.20
N PHE A 121 6.28 -26.59 0.94
CA PHE A 121 6.09 -26.68 2.38
C PHE A 121 4.95 -27.65 2.75
N ARG A 122 3.80 -27.52 2.08
CA ARG A 122 2.63 -28.40 2.26
C ARG A 122 2.89 -29.84 1.83
N THR A 123 3.64 -30.03 0.74
CA THR A 123 4.06 -31.38 0.30
C THR A 123 4.86 -32.09 1.39
N ARG A 124 5.78 -31.37 2.07
CA ARG A 124 6.54 -31.93 3.20
C ARG A 124 5.65 -32.31 4.39
N GLN A 125 4.51 -31.64 4.55
CA GLN A 125 3.51 -31.93 5.58
C GLN A 125 2.49 -33.01 5.16
N GLY A 126 2.58 -33.54 3.93
CA GLY A 126 1.62 -34.51 3.40
C GLY A 126 0.24 -33.89 3.10
N LEU A 127 0.17 -32.57 2.90
CA LEU A 127 -1.06 -31.85 2.58
C LEU A 127 -1.19 -31.62 1.06
N PRO A 128 -2.42 -31.42 0.54
CA PRO A 128 -2.64 -31.02 -0.86
C PRO A 128 -1.85 -29.76 -1.21
N ALA A 129 -1.18 -29.79 -2.37
CA ALA A 129 -0.15 -28.83 -2.74
C ALA A 129 -0.09 -28.52 -4.24
N ASP A 130 -1.12 -28.89 -5.01
CA ASP A 130 -1.27 -28.43 -6.39
C ASP A 130 -1.41 -26.90 -6.45
N GLU A 131 -0.99 -26.33 -7.58
CA GLU A 131 -0.84 -24.89 -7.74
C GLU A 131 -2.15 -24.13 -7.50
N ASP A 132 -3.26 -24.62 -8.05
CA ASP A 132 -4.58 -24.00 -7.94
C ASP A 132 -5.06 -23.98 -6.49
N THR A 133 -4.95 -25.11 -5.78
CA THR A 133 -5.29 -25.19 -4.35
C THR A 133 -4.46 -24.23 -3.50
N VAL A 134 -3.15 -24.13 -3.77
CA VAL A 134 -2.27 -23.24 -3.01
C VAL A 134 -2.55 -21.78 -3.30
N ARG A 135 -2.84 -21.43 -4.55
CA ARG A 135 -3.24 -20.08 -4.94
C ARG A 135 -4.56 -19.68 -4.27
N GLU A 136 -5.55 -20.58 -4.25
CA GLU A 136 -6.81 -20.36 -3.53
C GLU A 136 -6.60 -20.19 -2.02
N LEU A 137 -5.70 -20.97 -1.40
CA LEU A 137 -5.35 -20.82 0.01
C LEU A 137 -4.72 -19.45 0.32
N LEU A 138 -3.76 -19.01 -0.51
CA LEU A 138 -3.15 -17.69 -0.36
C LEU A 138 -4.18 -16.59 -0.52
N ALA A 139 -5.03 -16.70 -1.55
CA ALA A 139 -6.09 -15.73 -1.81
C ALA A 139 -7.12 -15.68 -0.67
N THR A 140 -7.54 -16.84 -0.16
CA THR A 140 -8.44 -16.94 0.99
C THR A 140 -7.84 -16.30 2.23
N HIS A 141 -6.54 -16.49 2.45
CA HIS A 141 -5.84 -15.98 3.63
C HIS A 141 -5.74 -14.45 3.66
N VAL A 142 -5.36 -13.84 2.53
CA VAL A 142 -5.35 -12.36 2.41
C VAL A 142 -6.74 -11.79 2.19
N GLY A 143 -7.72 -12.66 1.95
CA GLY A 143 -9.07 -12.34 1.57
C GLY A 143 -9.07 -11.56 0.26
N GLY A 144 -8.46 -12.07 -0.80
CA GLY A 144 -8.38 -11.43 -2.13
C GLY A 144 -7.18 -11.87 -2.97
N GLU A 145 -6.90 -11.13 -4.05
CA GLU A 145 -5.65 -11.33 -4.81
C GLU A 145 -4.45 -10.67 -4.10
N LEU A 146 -3.27 -11.23 -4.31
CA LEU A 146 -2.03 -10.71 -3.73
C LEU A 146 -1.58 -9.42 -4.44
N ASP A 147 -1.54 -8.30 -3.72
CA ASP A 147 -0.98 -7.05 -4.22
C ASP A 147 0.56 -7.09 -4.20
N ALA A 148 1.18 -7.07 -5.38
CA ALA A 148 2.64 -7.05 -5.54
C ALA A 148 3.32 -5.86 -4.85
N GLU A 149 2.65 -4.72 -4.66
CA GLU A 149 3.19 -3.58 -3.92
C GLU A 149 3.20 -3.81 -2.40
N LEU A 150 2.28 -4.62 -1.87
CA LEU A 150 2.26 -5.01 -0.46
C LEU A 150 3.33 -6.06 -0.16
N LEU A 151 3.60 -6.99 -1.08
CA LEU A 151 4.70 -7.94 -0.97
C LEU A 151 6.07 -7.25 -0.85
N LYS A 152 6.24 -6.09 -1.49
CA LYS A 152 7.46 -5.27 -1.39
C LYS A 152 7.65 -4.59 -0.03
N ARG A 153 6.69 -4.69 0.89
CA ARG A 153 6.72 -4.03 2.21
C ARG A 153 6.56 -5.05 3.35
N PRO A 154 7.54 -5.93 3.58
CA PRO A 154 7.43 -6.95 4.62
C PRO A 154 7.34 -6.36 6.03
N ARG A 155 6.58 -7.00 6.90
CA ARG A 155 6.65 -6.86 8.35
C ARG A 155 7.83 -7.69 8.86
N ILE A 156 8.66 -7.08 9.68
CA ILE A 156 9.74 -7.74 10.41
C ILE A 156 9.23 -8.17 11.78
N VAL A 157 9.42 -9.44 12.13
CA VAL A 157 9.07 -9.97 13.46
C VAL A 157 10.30 -10.59 14.09
N LEU A 158 10.74 -10.07 15.23
CA LEU A 158 11.80 -10.69 16.01
C LEU A 158 11.16 -11.48 17.15
N VAL A 159 11.49 -12.77 17.26
CA VAL A 159 11.02 -13.64 18.35
C VAL A 159 12.21 -14.02 19.21
N ALA A 160 12.24 -13.62 20.49
CA ALA A 160 13.38 -13.93 21.36
C ALA A 160 13.01 -14.11 22.83
N GLY A 161 13.88 -14.78 23.59
CA GLY A 161 13.74 -14.90 25.04
C GLY A 161 13.85 -13.56 25.79
N ALA A 162 14.71 -12.68 25.27
CA ALA A 162 14.89 -11.33 25.77
C ALA A 162 15.51 -10.43 24.70
N PHE A 163 15.22 -9.13 24.76
CA PHE A 163 15.78 -8.14 23.84
C PHE A 163 16.72 -7.18 24.58
N PRO A 164 17.98 -7.03 24.14
CA PRO A 164 18.87 -5.95 24.59
C PRO A 164 18.24 -4.56 24.35
N PRO A 165 18.55 -3.54 25.18
CA PRO A 165 18.06 -2.18 24.97
C PRO A 165 18.40 -1.61 23.59
N VAL A 166 19.57 -1.95 23.04
CA VAL A 166 19.98 -1.51 21.70
C VAL A 166 19.07 -2.07 20.62
N VAL A 167 18.68 -3.34 20.70
CA VAL A 167 17.74 -3.97 19.75
C VAL A 167 16.38 -3.31 19.84
N THR A 168 15.88 -3.04 21.05
CA THR A 168 14.60 -2.34 21.24
C THR A 168 14.62 -0.91 20.70
N ALA A 169 15.71 -0.16 20.92
CA ALA A 169 15.85 1.20 20.42
C ALA A 169 15.91 1.24 18.89
N THR A 170 16.62 0.29 18.28
CA THR A 170 16.67 0.16 16.81
C THR A 170 15.29 -0.19 16.25
N ALA A 171 14.54 -1.11 16.87
CA ALA A 171 13.18 -1.44 16.43
C ALA A 171 12.24 -0.22 16.43
N VAL A 172 12.28 0.59 17.50
CA VAL A 172 11.51 1.85 17.58
C VAL A 172 11.90 2.80 16.44
N TRP A 173 13.20 3.04 16.26
CA TRP A 173 13.68 3.95 15.22
C TRP A 173 13.30 3.48 13.80
N LEU A 174 13.41 2.19 13.50
CA LEU A 174 13.00 1.63 12.20
C LEU A 174 11.50 1.85 11.95
N THR A 175 10.67 1.71 12.99
CA THR A 175 9.23 1.98 12.89
C THR A 175 8.92 3.46 12.67
N ASP A 176 9.65 4.36 13.32
CA ASP A 176 9.53 5.80 13.04
C ASP A 176 9.90 6.15 11.58
N MET A 177 10.80 5.37 10.97
CA MET A 177 11.15 5.49 9.54
C MET A 177 10.16 4.80 8.60
N GLY A 178 9.08 4.22 9.12
CA GLY A 178 7.99 3.63 8.34
C GLY A 178 8.14 2.12 8.07
N LEU A 179 9.05 1.43 8.74
CA LEU A 179 9.14 -0.04 8.69
C LEU A 179 8.21 -0.68 9.73
N ASP A 180 7.51 -1.75 9.36
CA ASP A 180 6.65 -2.49 10.29
C ASP A 180 7.53 -3.51 11.04
N VAL A 181 7.81 -3.24 12.32
CA VAL A 181 8.68 -4.08 13.17
C VAL A 181 7.93 -4.47 14.43
N ALA A 182 7.90 -5.77 14.73
CA ALA A 182 7.35 -6.32 15.96
C ALA A 182 8.40 -7.11 16.74
N LEU A 183 8.38 -7.00 18.07
CA LEU A 183 9.20 -7.77 19.00
C LEU A 183 8.29 -8.68 19.82
N GLN A 184 8.38 -9.98 19.62
CA GLN A 184 7.66 -11.01 20.37
C GLN A 184 8.62 -11.65 21.38
N ARG A 185 8.28 -11.59 22.66
CA ARG A 185 9.08 -12.17 23.74
C ARG A 185 8.53 -13.55 24.11
N VAL A 186 9.38 -14.57 24.12
CA VAL A 186 9.02 -15.93 24.52
C VAL A 186 9.66 -16.26 25.88
N GLN A 187 8.89 -16.66 26.88
CA GLN A 187 9.44 -17.05 28.18
C GLN A 187 8.94 -18.44 28.57
N ALA A 188 9.80 -19.22 29.22
CA ALA A 188 9.48 -20.56 29.71
C ALA A 188 9.38 -20.60 31.23
N TYR A 189 8.50 -21.46 31.72
CA TYR A 189 8.26 -21.72 33.14
C TYR A 189 8.12 -23.22 33.37
N ARG A 190 8.64 -23.70 34.49
CA ARG A 190 8.50 -25.09 34.94
C ARG A 190 7.50 -25.14 36.09
N THR A 191 6.46 -25.94 35.93
CA THR A 191 5.49 -26.21 36.99
C THR A 191 6.11 -27.11 38.07
N LEU A 192 5.47 -27.21 39.24
CA LEU A 192 5.85 -28.21 40.24
C LEU A 192 5.75 -29.66 39.75
N GLY A 193 4.83 -29.94 38.82
CA GLY A 193 4.69 -31.25 38.17
C GLY A 193 5.80 -31.55 37.16
N GLY A 194 6.65 -30.56 36.85
CA GLY A 194 7.75 -30.68 35.90
C GLY A 194 7.36 -30.34 34.46
N GLU A 195 6.09 -30.05 34.18
CA GLU A 195 5.64 -29.57 32.88
C GLU A 195 6.27 -28.22 32.53
N ILE A 196 6.50 -28.00 31.23
CA ILE A 196 6.98 -26.72 30.71
C ILE A 196 5.80 -25.94 30.13
N VAL A 197 5.67 -24.70 30.56
CA VAL A 197 4.71 -23.72 30.03
C VAL A 197 5.50 -22.62 29.34
N ILE A 198 5.10 -22.25 28.13
CA ILE A 198 5.64 -21.08 27.44
C ILE A 198 4.60 -19.96 27.40
N THR A 199 5.09 -18.73 27.43
CA THR A 199 4.32 -17.51 27.23
C THR A 199 4.92 -16.77 26.04
N VAL A 200 4.07 -16.14 25.24
CA VAL A 200 4.50 -15.24 24.15
C VAL A 200 3.80 -13.91 24.36
N SER A 201 4.56 -12.85 24.55
CA SER A 201 4.05 -11.50 24.75
C SER A 201 4.67 -10.51 23.77
N GLN A 202 3.85 -9.64 23.19
CA GLN A 202 4.33 -8.58 22.32
C GLN A 202 4.98 -7.48 23.17
N LEU A 203 6.29 -7.30 23.00
CA LEU A 203 7.06 -6.25 23.66
C LEU A 203 7.00 -4.94 22.89
N PHE A 204 6.98 -5.01 21.56
CA PHE A 204 6.89 -3.85 20.67
C PHE A 204 6.12 -4.20 19.38
N PRO A 205 5.31 -3.28 18.81
CA PRO A 205 4.82 -2.07 19.46
C PRO A 205 4.08 -2.44 20.75
N VAL A 206 4.18 -1.60 21.78
CA VAL A 206 3.36 -1.82 22.97
C VAL A 206 1.91 -1.67 22.51
N PRO A 207 1.01 -2.64 22.80
CA PRO A 207 -0.41 -2.48 22.47
C PRO A 207 -0.87 -1.12 22.99
N ASP A 208 -1.49 -0.33 22.12
CA ASP A 208 -1.82 1.05 22.45
C ASP A 208 -2.69 1.07 23.72
N VAL A 209 -2.48 2.02 24.63
CA VAL A 209 -3.29 2.11 25.86
C VAL A 209 -4.80 2.21 25.51
N GLU A 210 -5.09 2.70 24.31
CA GLU A 210 -6.41 2.81 23.70
C GLU A 210 -7.01 1.48 23.21
N GLU A 211 -6.22 0.44 22.92
CA GLU A 211 -6.72 -0.92 22.64
C GLU A 211 -7.20 -1.64 23.91
N LEU A 212 -6.64 -1.28 25.07
CA LEU A 212 -7.03 -1.78 26.39
C LEU A 212 -8.21 -1.00 27.00
N MET A 213 -8.53 0.17 26.46
CA MET A 213 -9.67 1.00 26.88
C MET A 213 -10.87 0.81 25.95
N VAL A 214 -12.06 0.58 26.51
CA VAL A 214 -13.31 0.70 25.75
C VAL A 214 -13.56 2.19 25.47
N SER A 215 -13.31 2.63 24.24
CA SER A 215 -13.36 4.05 23.87
C SER A 215 -14.07 4.33 22.53
N PRO A 216 -14.83 5.44 22.41
CA PRO A 216 -15.34 5.97 21.14
C PRO A 216 -14.25 6.31 20.11
N LEU A 217 -12.96 6.37 20.50
CA LEU A 217 -11.83 6.56 19.59
C LEU A 217 -11.69 5.45 18.54
N ARG A 218 -12.22 4.23 18.78
CA ARG A 218 -12.36 3.21 17.73
C ARG A 218 -13.24 3.69 16.57
N ALA A 219 -14.26 4.51 16.84
CA ALA A 219 -15.06 5.13 15.78
C ALA A 219 -14.24 6.15 14.99
N LYS A 220 -13.31 6.86 15.63
CA LYS A 220 -12.38 7.79 14.97
C LYS A 220 -11.33 7.06 14.15
N ALA A 221 -10.70 5.99 14.66
CA ALA A 221 -9.76 5.16 13.89
C ALA A 221 -10.45 4.46 12.71
N ARG A 222 -11.68 3.96 12.88
CA ARG A 222 -12.53 3.47 11.77
C ARG A 222 -12.88 4.59 10.79
N ALA A 223 -13.12 5.81 11.25
CA ALA A 223 -13.37 6.97 10.40
C ALA A 223 -12.10 7.43 9.65
N ASP A 224 -10.92 7.31 10.27
CA ASP A 224 -9.62 7.63 9.66
C ASP A 224 -9.22 6.56 8.63
N ASP A 225 -9.47 5.28 8.91
CA ASP A 225 -9.31 4.19 7.93
C ASP A 225 -10.32 4.33 6.78
N ALA A 226 -11.58 4.63 7.07
CA ALA A 226 -12.57 4.97 6.05
C ALA A 226 -12.17 6.23 5.25
N GLY A 227 -11.54 7.22 5.89
CA GLY A 227 -10.99 8.41 5.26
C GLY A 227 -9.83 8.09 4.33
N ARG A 228 -8.87 7.25 4.78
CA ARG A 228 -7.74 6.76 3.98
C ARG A 228 -8.22 5.92 2.79
N ARG A 229 -9.20 5.04 3.00
CA ARG A 229 -9.83 4.25 1.92
C ARG A 229 -10.53 5.13 0.90
N ARG A 230 -11.29 6.13 1.35
CA ARG A 230 -11.91 7.14 0.46
C ARG A 230 -10.87 7.94 -0.31
N ALA A 231 -9.74 8.29 0.29
CA ALA A 231 -8.64 8.96 -0.39
C ALA A 231 -8.00 8.07 -1.47
N ARG A 232 -7.76 6.79 -1.15
CA ARG A 232 -7.25 5.79 -2.12
C ARG A 232 -8.23 5.58 -3.26
N GLU A 233 -9.52 5.44 -2.97
CA GLU A 233 -10.58 5.29 -3.97
C GLU A 233 -10.66 6.52 -4.89
N LYS A 234 -10.61 7.74 -4.33
CA LYS A 234 -10.56 8.97 -5.14
C LYS A 234 -9.33 8.98 -6.05
N SER A 235 -8.19 8.49 -5.57
CA SER A 235 -6.98 8.33 -6.38
C SER A 235 -7.18 7.28 -7.49
N THR A 236 -7.77 6.12 -7.19
CA THR A 236 -8.12 5.08 -8.17
C THR A 236 -9.04 5.62 -9.25
N VAL A 237 -10.13 6.29 -8.88
CA VAL A 237 -11.06 6.89 -9.83
C VAL A 237 -10.38 7.99 -10.64
N ALA A 238 -9.57 8.85 -10.01
CA ALA A 238 -8.82 9.88 -10.73
C ALA A 238 -7.90 9.26 -11.79
N LYS A 239 -7.12 8.22 -11.45
CA LYS A 239 -6.26 7.50 -12.42
C LYS A 239 -7.04 6.93 -13.60
N LEU A 240 -8.21 6.34 -13.34
CA LEU A 240 -9.04 5.74 -14.39
C LEU A 240 -9.66 6.80 -15.30
N VAL A 241 -10.18 7.88 -14.72
CA VAL A 241 -10.78 9.00 -15.47
C VAL A 241 -9.71 9.75 -16.27
N ASP A 242 -8.55 10.01 -15.67
CA ASP A 242 -7.46 10.78 -16.28
C ASP A 242 -6.75 10.02 -17.40
N SER A 243 -6.66 8.70 -17.28
CA SER A 243 -6.15 7.84 -18.34
C SER A 243 -7.17 7.61 -19.47
N ALA A 244 -8.46 7.84 -19.20
CA ALA A 244 -9.59 7.54 -20.10
C ALA A 244 -9.56 6.10 -20.66
N MET A 245 -8.95 5.16 -19.93
CA MET A 245 -8.79 3.76 -20.37
C MET A 245 -10.11 2.98 -20.45
N ILE A 246 -11.15 3.44 -19.75
CA ILE A 246 -12.47 2.83 -19.75
C ILE A 246 -13.42 3.75 -20.52
N PRO A 247 -13.98 3.32 -21.67
CA PRO A 247 -14.93 4.12 -22.42
C PRO A 247 -16.21 4.44 -21.63
N ASP A 248 -16.77 5.63 -21.82
CA ASP A 248 -18.10 5.97 -21.31
C ASP A 248 -19.15 5.01 -21.84
N GLY A 249 -20.08 4.59 -20.97
CA GLY A 249 -21.10 3.61 -21.31
C GLY A 249 -20.69 2.15 -21.10
N THR A 250 -19.44 1.88 -20.66
CA THR A 250 -19.00 0.51 -20.35
C THR A 250 -19.84 -0.10 -19.23
N THR A 251 -20.43 -1.27 -19.48
CA THR A 251 -21.20 -2.01 -18.48
C THR A 251 -20.27 -2.73 -17.50
N LEU A 252 -20.51 -2.54 -16.21
CA LEU A 252 -19.83 -3.19 -15.11
C LEU A 252 -20.72 -4.25 -14.47
N ARG A 253 -20.10 -5.34 -13.98
CA ARG A 253 -20.78 -6.37 -13.20
C ARG A 253 -20.22 -6.44 -11.80
N LEU A 254 -21.12 -6.60 -10.83
CA LEU A 254 -20.78 -6.78 -9.43
C LEU A 254 -20.31 -8.22 -9.20
N ARG A 255 -19.17 -8.37 -8.53
CA ARG A 255 -18.67 -9.63 -7.96
C ARG A 255 -18.17 -9.34 -6.55
N PRO A 256 -18.77 -9.92 -5.51
CA PRO A 256 -18.21 -9.87 -4.18
C PRO A 256 -16.79 -10.44 -4.17
N VAL A 257 -15.83 -9.67 -3.67
CA VAL A 257 -14.46 -10.10 -3.41
C VAL A 257 -14.10 -9.67 -1.98
N ASP A 258 -13.20 -10.40 -1.33
CA ASP A 258 -12.65 -10.02 -0.04
C ASP A 258 -13.70 -9.97 1.10
N VAL A 259 -14.73 -10.82 1.03
CA VAL A 259 -15.80 -10.94 2.02
C VAL A 259 -16.06 -12.39 2.42
N ASP A 260 -16.67 -12.55 3.59
CA ASP A 260 -17.16 -13.82 4.10
C ASP A 260 -18.00 -14.59 3.04
N PRO A 261 -17.79 -15.91 2.86
CA PRO A 261 -18.48 -16.69 1.82
C PRO A 261 -20.01 -16.74 1.97
N ASP A 262 -20.53 -16.75 3.20
CA ASP A 262 -21.98 -16.69 3.42
C ASP A 262 -22.55 -15.33 3.05
N LEU A 263 -21.79 -14.26 3.29
CA LEU A 263 -22.14 -12.92 2.82
C LEU A 263 -22.09 -12.83 1.29
N ALA A 264 -21.06 -13.40 0.64
CA ALA A 264 -20.95 -13.44 -0.82
C ALA A 264 -22.16 -14.16 -1.45
N ARG A 265 -22.51 -15.34 -0.93
CA ARG A 265 -23.67 -16.12 -1.38
C ARG A 265 -24.99 -15.36 -1.22
N GLN A 266 -25.18 -14.65 -0.10
CA GLN A 266 -26.37 -13.80 0.10
C GLN A 266 -26.46 -12.69 -0.96
N VAL A 267 -25.34 -12.05 -1.30
CA VAL A 267 -25.30 -11.03 -2.36
C VAL A 267 -25.62 -11.65 -3.72
N GLU A 268 -25.07 -12.81 -4.04
CA GLU A 268 -25.33 -13.52 -5.30
C GLU A 268 -26.79 -13.95 -5.43
N GLU A 269 -27.37 -14.55 -4.38
CA GLU A 269 -28.79 -14.91 -4.32
C GLU A 269 -29.67 -13.67 -4.53
N TRP A 270 -29.34 -12.56 -3.87
CA TRP A 270 -30.06 -11.30 -4.02
C TRP A 270 -29.96 -10.72 -5.43
N VAL A 271 -28.79 -10.78 -6.07
CA VAL A 271 -28.57 -10.35 -7.46
C VAL A 271 -29.31 -11.25 -8.45
N SER A 272 -29.38 -12.56 -8.20
CA SER A 272 -30.08 -13.51 -9.07
C SER A 272 -31.58 -13.19 -9.23
N GLY A 273 -32.20 -12.60 -8.21
CA GLY A 273 -33.60 -12.19 -8.22
C GLY A 273 -33.91 -10.95 -9.09
N ASP A 274 -32.93 -10.09 -9.35
CA ASP A 274 -33.05 -9.00 -10.33
C ASP A 274 -31.64 -8.66 -10.86
N PRO A 275 -31.28 -9.07 -12.09
CA PRO A 275 -29.95 -8.86 -12.65
C PRO A 275 -29.47 -7.41 -12.66
N ARG A 276 -30.37 -6.42 -12.60
CA ARG A 276 -30.01 -4.99 -12.50
C ARG A 276 -29.27 -4.68 -11.19
N ARG A 277 -29.48 -5.49 -10.14
CA ARG A 277 -28.84 -5.35 -8.82
C ARG A 277 -27.33 -5.54 -8.89
N GLY A 278 -26.86 -6.35 -9.83
CA GLY A 278 -25.43 -6.60 -10.07
C GLY A 278 -24.85 -5.83 -11.26
N ARG A 279 -25.55 -4.84 -11.83
CA ARG A 279 -25.10 -4.11 -13.03
C ARG A 279 -24.96 -2.62 -12.81
N ALA A 280 -23.96 -2.05 -13.45
CA ALA A 280 -23.65 -0.64 -13.43
C ALA A 280 -23.12 -0.16 -14.77
N THR A 281 -23.09 1.15 -14.99
CA THR A 281 -22.49 1.78 -16.17
C THR A 281 -21.40 2.76 -15.77
N TRP A 282 -20.23 2.67 -16.40
CA TRP A 282 -19.12 3.60 -16.21
C TRP A 282 -19.30 4.90 -17.00
N SER A 283 -18.85 6.01 -16.43
CA SER A 283 -18.63 7.29 -17.08
C SER A 283 -17.36 7.93 -16.51
N ASN A 284 -16.55 8.60 -17.33
CA ASN A 284 -15.30 9.24 -16.93
C ASN A 284 -15.54 10.54 -16.14
N ARG A 285 -16.21 10.42 -15.00
CA ARG A 285 -16.56 11.50 -14.08
C ARG A 285 -15.88 11.27 -12.75
N ARG A 286 -15.02 12.20 -12.33
CA ARG A 286 -14.21 12.05 -11.11
C ARG A 286 -15.04 11.92 -9.81
N SER A 287 -16.25 12.48 -9.78
CA SER A 287 -17.11 12.51 -8.58
C SER A 287 -18.07 11.33 -8.45
N ASP A 288 -18.50 10.78 -9.58
CA ASP A 288 -19.64 9.87 -9.68
C ASP A 288 -19.53 8.98 -10.93
N PRO A 289 -18.46 8.16 -11.04
CA PRO A 289 -18.12 7.45 -12.25
C PRO A 289 -19.02 6.24 -12.54
N ILE A 290 -19.76 5.75 -11.54
CA ILE A 290 -20.62 4.58 -11.69
C ILE A 290 -22.08 4.98 -11.55
N GLU A 291 -22.93 4.56 -12.49
CA GLU A 291 -24.38 4.55 -12.39
C GLU A 291 -24.89 3.14 -12.10
N TRP A 292 -25.55 2.92 -10.96
CA TRP A 292 -26.09 1.62 -10.58
C TRP A 292 -27.50 1.41 -11.17
N GLU A 293 -27.66 0.38 -11.99
CA GLU A 293 -28.86 0.18 -12.83
C GLU A 293 -30.14 -0.09 -12.01
N TYR A 294 -30.04 -0.77 -10.88
CA TYR A 294 -31.21 -1.08 -10.04
C TYR A 294 -31.85 0.15 -9.39
N ALA A 295 -31.04 1.10 -8.93
CA ALA A 295 -31.54 2.29 -8.21
C ALA A 295 -31.48 3.58 -9.04
N GLY A 296 -30.90 3.55 -10.25
CA GLY A 296 -30.72 4.73 -11.11
C GLY A 296 -29.88 5.83 -10.45
N ARG A 297 -29.02 5.48 -9.49
CA ARG A 297 -28.20 6.43 -8.74
C ARG A 297 -26.74 6.33 -9.16
N ARG A 298 -26.06 7.48 -9.17
CA ARG A 298 -24.63 7.58 -9.45
C ARG A 298 -23.82 7.73 -8.17
N GLY A 299 -22.56 7.30 -8.21
CA GLY A 299 -21.65 7.45 -7.09
C GLY A 299 -20.27 6.84 -7.35
N LEU A 300 -19.43 6.92 -6.32
CA LEU A 300 -18.17 6.19 -6.29
C LEU A 300 -18.42 4.68 -6.10
N PRO A 301 -17.47 3.82 -6.52
CA PRO A 301 -17.60 2.37 -6.37
C PRO A 301 -17.98 1.89 -4.96
N THR A 302 -17.30 2.39 -3.93
CA THR A 302 -17.45 1.94 -2.54
C THR A 302 -18.81 2.29 -1.93
N PRO A 303 -19.31 3.54 -2.01
CA PRO A 303 -20.68 3.85 -1.58
C PRO A 303 -21.76 2.99 -2.24
N ILE A 304 -21.61 2.69 -3.54
CA ILE A 304 -22.58 1.82 -4.24
C ILE A 304 -22.49 0.40 -3.70
N THR A 305 -21.28 -0.16 -3.56
CA THR A 305 -21.05 -1.52 -3.03
C THR A 305 -21.55 -1.67 -1.58
N GLN A 306 -21.29 -0.68 -0.72
CA GLN A 306 -21.79 -0.69 0.66
C GLN A 306 -23.31 -0.75 0.73
N ALA A 307 -23.97 -0.03 -0.17
CA ALA A 307 -25.42 -0.02 -0.21
C ALA A 307 -26.01 -1.27 -0.91
N VAL A 308 -25.23 -2.00 -1.72
CA VAL A 308 -25.57 -3.37 -2.11
C VAL A 308 -25.51 -4.30 -0.90
N LEU A 309 -24.44 -4.26 -0.09
CA LEU A 309 -24.30 -5.10 1.11
C LEU A 309 -25.43 -4.87 2.12
N LEU A 310 -25.78 -3.60 2.36
CA LEU A 310 -26.90 -3.26 3.22
C LEU A 310 -28.23 -3.81 2.68
N ALA A 311 -28.46 -3.72 1.36
CA ALA A 311 -29.71 -4.18 0.75
C ALA A 311 -29.81 -5.72 0.63
N ALA A 312 -28.69 -6.40 0.41
CA ALA A 312 -28.65 -7.85 0.21
C ALA A 312 -28.60 -8.64 1.53
N ALA A 313 -27.86 -8.14 2.52
CA ALA A 313 -27.54 -8.88 3.73
C ALA A 313 -27.79 -8.11 5.04
N GLY A 314 -28.20 -6.83 4.96
CA GLY A 314 -28.40 -6.00 6.16
C GLY A 314 -27.10 -5.66 6.91
N VAL A 315 -25.94 -5.84 6.27
CA VAL A 315 -24.62 -5.65 6.88
C VAL A 315 -24.02 -4.31 6.46
N GLU A 316 -23.56 -3.53 7.45
CA GLU A 316 -22.66 -2.40 7.22
C GLU A 316 -21.21 -2.88 7.29
N SER A 317 -20.52 -2.88 6.14
CA SER A 317 -19.12 -3.30 6.03
C SER A 317 -18.23 -2.26 5.34
N SER A 318 -16.95 -2.28 5.70
CA SER A 318 -15.91 -1.46 5.09
C SER A 318 -15.21 -2.28 4.00
N VAL A 319 -15.59 -2.07 2.74
CA VAL A 319 -15.09 -2.82 1.58
C VAL A 319 -14.38 -1.91 0.57
N GLY A 320 -13.45 -2.45 -0.21
CA GLY A 320 -12.82 -1.76 -1.34
C GLY A 320 -13.69 -1.86 -2.59
N GLY A 321 -14.65 -0.95 -2.77
CA GLY A 321 -15.70 -1.13 -3.78
C GLY A 321 -15.21 -1.22 -5.22
N ALA A 322 -14.06 -0.61 -5.57
CA ALA A 322 -13.51 -0.68 -6.92
C ALA A 322 -13.14 -2.11 -7.36
N ALA A 323 -12.75 -2.98 -6.44
CA ALA A 323 -12.42 -4.38 -6.74
C ALA A 323 -13.67 -5.22 -7.06
N TRP A 324 -14.85 -4.76 -6.65
CA TRP A 324 -16.12 -5.50 -6.83
C TRP A 324 -16.75 -5.28 -8.20
N TRP A 325 -16.27 -4.31 -8.98
CA TRP A 325 -16.85 -3.99 -10.28
C TRP A 325 -15.92 -4.44 -11.39
N ILE A 326 -16.43 -5.34 -12.23
CA ILE A 326 -15.70 -5.99 -13.31
C ILE A 326 -16.19 -5.46 -14.66
N LEU A 327 -15.25 -5.22 -15.57
CA LEU A 327 -15.53 -4.91 -16.97
C LEU A 327 -15.90 -6.17 -17.78
N PRO A 328 -16.41 -6.01 -19.01
CA PRO A 328 -16.73 -7.14 -19.88
C PRO A 328 -15.52 -8.02 -20.25
N ASP A 329 -14.31 -7.49 -20.13
CA ASP A 329 -13.05 -8.19 -20.40
C ASP A 329 -12.53 -8.98 -19.18
N GLY A 330 -13.27 -8.98 -18.07
CA GLY A 330 -12.96 -9.74 -16.86
C GLY A 330 -12.08 -9.02 -15.84
N ARG A 331 -11.55 -7.83 -16.16
CA ARG A 331 -10.71 -7.06 -15.24
C ARG A 331 -11.52 -6.21 -14.27
N THR A 332 -11.03 -6.01 -13.06
CA THR A 332 -11.63 -5.09 -12.09
C THR A 332 -11.22 -3.64 -12.32
N LEU A 333 -11.98 -2.68 -11.79
CA LEU A 333 -11.57 -1.27 -11.82
C LEU A 333 -10.22 -1.05 -11.10
N SER A 334 -9.98 -1.79 -10.01
CA SER A 334 -8.72 -1.73 -9.26
C SER A 334 -7.53 -2.23 -10.10
N GLU A 335 -7.66 -3.36 -10.79
CA GLU A 335 -6.63 -3.89 -11.69
C GLU A 335 -6.30 -2.90 -12.81
N ILE A 336 -7.32 -2.34 -13.46
CA ILE A 336 -7.11 -1.35 -14.53
C ILE A 336 -6.37 -0.13 -13.98
N ALA A 337 -6.75 0.36 -12.79
CA ALA A 337 -6.05 1.47 -12.15
C ALA A 337 -4.60 1.12 -11.74
N GLY A 338 -4.33 -0.15 -11.42
CA GLY A 338 -3.00 -0.68 -11.16
C GLY A 338 -2.13 -0.76 -12.43
N THR A 339 -2.73 -1.02 -13.59
CA THR A 339 -2.03 -0.99 -14.89
C THR A 339 -1.68 0.42 -15.36
N VAL A 340 -2.32 1.45 -14.80
CA VAL A 340 -1.88 2.85 -14.92
C VAL A 340 -0.61 3.01 -14.09
N THR A 341 0.52 2.67 -14.70
CA THR A 341 1.84 2.75 -14.08
C THR A 341 2.04 4.11 -13.41
N VAL A 342 2.30 4.07 -12.11
CA VAL A 342 2.99 5.15 -11.40
C VAL A 342 4.39 5.23 -12.01
N ARG A 343 4.55 6.03 -13.08
CA ARG A 343 5.82 6.75 -13.19
C ARG A 343 5.88 7.60 -11.93
N GLY A 344 6.95 7.46 -11.14
CA GLY A 344 7.22 8.39 -10.03
C GLY A 344 6.95 9.82 -10.51
N GLY A 345 6.40 10.66 -9.62
CA GLY A 345 5.93 12.00 -9.97
C GLY A 345 6.84 12.63 -11.02
N PHE A 346 6.25 13.04 -12.15
CA PHE A 346 6.99 13.61 -13.26
C PHE A 346 7.97 14.64 -12.72
N ASP A 347 9.27 14.46 -13.00
CA ASP A 347 10.29 15.34 -12.47
C ASP A 347 10.16 16.73 -13.11
N TRP A 348 9.53 17.64 -12.37
CA TRP A 348 9.29 19.01 -12.80
C TRP A 348 10.51 19.92 -12.63
N SER A 349 11.64 19.42 -12.10
CA SER A 349 12.82 20.24 -11.81
C SER A 349 13.36 20.92 -13.08
N MET A 350 13.32 20.22 -14.22
CA MET A 350 13.70 20.80 -15.51
C MET A 350 12.75 21.92 -15.93
N LEU A 351 11.43 21.72 -15.79
CA LEU A 351 10.43 22.75 -16.09
C LEU A 351 10.66 24.01 -15.25
N HIS A 352 10.88 23.85 -13.94
CA HIS A 352 11.13 24.96 -13.01
C HIS A 352 12.39 25.73 -13.40
N THR A 353 13.45 25.03 -13.77
CA THR A 353 14.72 25.63 -14.22
C THR A 353 14.51 26.47 -15.48
N ILE A 354 13.82 25.93 -16.49
CA ILE A 354 13.55 26.65 -17.75
C ILE A 354 12.68 27.87 -17.49
N MET A 355 11.60 27.74 -16.73
CA MET A 355 10.69 28.85 -16.44
C MET A 355 11.39 30.01 -15.73
N ALA A 356 12.28 29.70 -14.78
CA ALA A 356 13.08 30.70 -14.08
C ALA A 356 14.09 31.43 -15.00
N ALA A 357 14.50 30.78 -16.10
CA ALA A 357 15.50 31.29 -17.03
C ALA A 357 14.90 32.13 -18.18
N ILE A 358 13.59 32.06 -18.44
CA ILE A 358 12.94 32.87 -19.48
C ILE A 358 13.03 34.35 -19.07
N PRO A 359 13.74 35.22 -19.82
CA PRO A 359 13.94 36.60 -19.42
C PRO A 359 12.69 37.46 -19.62
N ALA A 360 12.56 38.54 -18.85
CA ALA A 360 11.52 39.53 -19.04
C ALA A 360 11.50 40.06 -20.49
N GLY A 361 10.31 40.22 -21.04
CA GLY A 361 10.11 40.65 -22.43
C GLY A 361 10.18 39.51 -23.46
N ARG A 362 10.38 38.27 -23.02
CA ARG A 362 10.26 37.04 -23.83
C ARG A 362 9.13 36.15 -23.31
N TRP A 363 8.65 35.25 -24.16
CA TRP A 363 7.58 34.29 -23.83
C TRP A 363 7.79 32.97 -24.57
N THR A 364 7.15 31.87 -24.14
CA THR A 364 7.20 30.57 -24.83
C THR A 364 5.83 29.89 -24.82
N THR A 365 5.72 28.70 -25.42
CA THR A 365 4.45 27.95 -25.48
C THR A 365 4.41 26.75 -24.55
N TYR A 366 3.20 26.35 -24.14
CA TYR A 366 2.99 25.06 -23.45
C TYR A 366 3.50 23.87 -24.27
N GLY A 367 3.46 23.97 -25.61
CA GLY A 367 3.96 22.93 -26.51
C GLY A 367 5.48 22.81 -26.48
N ASP A 368 6.19 23.93 -26.56
CA ASP A 368 7.66 23.96 -26.55
C ASP A 368 8.21 23.49 -25.20
N LEU A 369 7.64 23.96 -24.09
CA LEU A 369 8.01 23.47 -22.76
C LEU A 369 7.74 21.97 -22.60
N ALA A 370 6.59 21.48 -23.09
CA ALA A 370 6.24 20.07 -23.01
C ALA A 370 7.19 19.18 -23.81
N ALA A 371 7.61 19.62 -25.00
CA ALA A 371 8.60 18.93 -25.81
C ALA A 371 9.94 18.81 -25.08
N LEU A 372 10.37 19.88 -24.40
CA LEU A 372 11.65 19.93 -23.69
C LEU A 372 11.69 19.03 -22.44
N VAL A 373 10.59 18.95 -21.68
CA VAL A 373 10.52 18.10 -20.48
C VAL A 373 10.08 16.66 -20.76
N GLY A 374 9.65 16.35 -21.99
CA GLY A 374 9.23 15.00 -22.38
C GLY A 374 7.80 14.64 -21.98
N THR A 375 6.86 15.59 -22.09
CA THR A 375 5.43 15.40 -21.78
C THR A 375 4.52 16.06 -22.84
N ALA A 376 3.22 16.15 -22.57
CA ALA A 376 2.25 16.87 -23.41
C ALA A 376 1.89 18.25 -22.83
N ALA A 377 1.45 19.18 -23.67
CA ALA A 377 1.13 20.57 -23.29
C ALA A 377 0.07 20.69 -22.17
N GLN A 378 -0.94 19.80 -22.17
CA GLN A 378 -2.02 19.80 -21.18
C GLN A 378 -1.52 19.50 -19.74
N PRO A 379 -0.70 18.45 -19.51
CA PRO A 379 -0.01 18.24 -18.23
C PRO A 379 0.81 19.45 -17.75
N VAL A 380 1.56 20.11 -18.64
CA VAL A 380 2.35 21.31 -18.29
C VAL A 380 1.43 22.43 -17.79
N GLY A 381 0.34 22.72 -18.52
CA GLY A 381 -0.62 23.73 -18.10
C GLY A 381 -1.31 23.41 -16.77
N THR A 382 -1.64 22.13 -16.56
CA THR A 382 -2.23 21.66 -15.29
C THR A 382 -1.25 21.81 -14.13
N HIS A 383 0.03 21.47 -14.32
CA HIS A 383 1.06 21.62 -13.30
C HIS A 383 1.31 23.09 -12.95
N ILE A 384 1.55 23.94 -13.95
CA ILE A 384 1.79 25.38 -13.75
C ILE A 384 0.64 26.03 -12.98
N GLY A 385 -0.61 25.69 -13.30
CA GLY A 385 -1.79 26.25 -12.61
C GLY A 385 -1.93 25.87 -11.14
N HIS A 386 -1.20 24.86 -10.65
CA HIS A 386 -1.28 24.38 -9.25
C HIS A 386 0.07 24.43 -8.51
N CYS A 387 1.15 24.82 -9.18
CA CYS A 387 2.50 24.77 -8.62
C CYS A 387 2.95 26.16 -8.13
N ALA A 388 3.06 26.33 -6.81
CA ALA A 388 3.50 27.58 -6.18
C ALA A 388 4.97 27.93 -6.50
N ASP A 389 5.78 26.95 -6.89
CA ASP A 389 7.20 27.10 -7.20
C ASP A 389 7.48 27.39 -8.70
N CYS A 390 6.44 27.53 -9.53
CA CYS A 390 6.59 27.90 -10.94
C CYS A 390 6.68 29.44 -11.08
N PRO A 391 7.88 30.02 -11.30
CA PRO A 391 8.02 31.46 -11.48
C PRO A 391 7.46 31.90 -12.85
N ASP A 392 6.99 33.14 -12.93
CA ASP A 392 6.68 33.82 -14.20
C ASP A 392 5.74 33.06 -15.16
N ALA A 393 4.75 32.34 -14.61
CA ALA A 393 3.77 31.54 -15.36
C ALA A 393 3.05 32.32 -16.48
N GLN A 394 2.90 33.65 -16.34
CA GLN A 394 2.35 34.54 -17.36
C GLN A 394 3.12 34.50 -18.69
N ARG A 395 4.40 34.12 -18.69
CA ARG A 395 5.25 34.02 -19.89
C ARG A 395 4.99 32.75 -20.71
N VAL A 396 4.11 31.85 -20.27
CA VAL A 396 3.75 30.60 -20.97
C VAL A 396 2.38 30.73 -21.64
N LEU A 397 2.38 30.80 -22.97
CA LEU A 397 1.20 31.09 -23.80
C LEU A 397 0.74 29.88 -24.63
N GLY A 398 -0.47 29.98 -25.18
CA GLY A 398 -0.97 29.05 -26.19
C GLY A 398 -0.14 29.12 -27.47
N ALA A 399 -0.24 28.09 -28.31
CA ALA A 399 0.43 28.05 -29.61
C ALA A 399 -0.01 29.19 -30.55
N ASP A 400 -1.12 29.87 -30.25
CA ASP A 400 -1.64 31.05 -30.93
C ASP A 400 -1.08 32.39 -30.38
N GLY A 401 -0.19 32.34 -29.39
CA GLY A 401 0.41 33.51 -28.74
C GLY A 401 -0.52 34.24 -27.78
N ARG A 402 -1.57 33.58 -27.27
CA ARG A 402 -2.51 34.15 -26.29
C ARG A 402 -2.34 33.52 -24.91
N VAL A 403 -2.67 34.29 -23.87
CA VAL A 403 -2.82 33.75 -22.51
C VAL A 403 -4.00 32.79 -22.50
N SER A 404 -3.85 31.63 -21.85
CA SER A 404 -4.91 30.63 -21.73
C SER A 404 -6.16 31.21 -21.05
N GLU A 405 -7.35 30.85 -21.53
CA GLU A 405 -8.62 31.21 -20.86
C GLU A 405 -8.74 30.60 -19.46
N SER A 406 -8.01 29.52 -19.20
CA SER A 406 -7.93 28.84 -17.90
C SER A 406 -6.77 29.33 -17.02
N PHE A 407 -6.05 30.39 -17.41
CA PHE A 407 -4.95 30.92 -16.61
C PHE A 407 -5.46 31.46 -15.27
N ALA A 408 -4.77 31.07 -14.20
CA ALA A 408 -4.99 31.59 -12.85
C ALA A 408 -3.63 31.79 -12.17
N TRP A 409 -3.53 32.82 -11.33
CA TRP A 409 -2.38 33.00 -10.46
C TRP A 409 -2.38 31.91 -9.38
N THR A 410 -1.18 31.45 -9.04
CA THR A 410 -0.97 30.43 -8.00
C THR A 410 -1.12 31.03 -6.60
N ASP A 411 -0.82 32.31 -6.44
CA ASP A 411 -1.23 33.10 -5.29
C ASP A 411 -2.72 33.48 -5.43
N PRO A 412 -3.61 32.97 -4.56
CA PRO A 412 -5.04 33.26 -4.64
C PRO A 412 -5.39 34.74 -4.39
N ASP A 413 -4.48 35.51 -3.78
CA ASP A 413 -4.67 36.94 -3.54
C ASP A 413 -4.13 37.81 -4.69
N ASP A 414 -3.50 37.20 -5.71
CA ASP A 414 -3.06 37.91 -6.91
C ASP A 414 -4.18 38.01 -7.94
N HIS A 415 -4.59 39.24 -8.24
CA HIS A 415 -5.67 39.56 -9.16
C HIS A 415 -5.19 40.42 -10.35
N ARG A 416 -3.88 40.49 -10.59
CA ARG A 416 -3.33 41.27 -11.70
C ARG A 416 -3.79 40.71 -13.04
N ASP A 417 -4.03 41.57 -14.03
CA ASP A 417 -4.27 41.13 -15.41
C ASP A 417 -2.95 40.58 -15.99
N PRO A 418 -2.86 39.29 -16.36
CA PRO A 418 -1.63 38.70 -16.92
C PRO A 418 -1.17 39.42 -18.19
N LEU A 419 -2.09 39.99 -18.99
CA LEU A 419 -1.71 40.78 -20.16
C LEU A 419 -1.08 42.13 -19.77
N ALA A 420 -1.47 42.71 -18.64
CA ALA A 420 -0.85 43.92 -18.13
C ALA A 420 0.56 43.64 -17.58
N VAL A 421 0.75 42.50 -16.90
CA VAL A 421 2.07 42.05 -16.41
C VAL A 421 3.02 41.81 -17.58
N LEU A 422 2.59 41.08 -18.62
CA LEU A 422 3.41 40.85 -19.82
C LEU A 422 3.84 42.15 -20.52
N ARG A 423 2.94 43.14 -20.62
CA ARG A 423 3.28 44.46 -21.17
C ARG A 423 4.29 45.20 -20.31
N ALA A 424 4.14 45.15 -18.98
CA ALA A 424 5.08 45.77 -18.05
C ALA A 424 6.48 45.13 -18.13
N GLU A 425 6.55 43.84 -18.46
CA GLU A 425 7.81 43.12 -18.74
C GLU A 425 8.39 43.42 -20.12
N GLY A 426 7.67 44.15 -20.99
CA GLY A 426 8.15 44.53 -22.33
C GLY A 426 7.72 43.60 -23.46
N VAL A 427 6.78 42.67 -23.23
CA VAL A 427 6.16 41.88 -24.30
C VAL A 427 5.19 42.75 -25.10
N ARG A 428 5.44 42.89 -26.40
CA ARG A 428 4.53 43.60 -27.31
C ARG A 428 3.33 42.72 -27.62
N LEU A 429 2.14 43.27 -27.42
CA LEU A 429 0.87 42.61 -27.69
C LEU A 429 0.10 43.38 -28.76
N ASP A 430 -0.30 42.72 -29.84
CA ASP A 430 -1.36 43.23 -30.73
C ASP A 430 -2.70 42.70 -30.21
N ARG A 431 -3.50 43.62 -29.63
CA ARG A 431 -4.71 43.32 -28.86
C ARG A 431 -4.43 42.35 -27.70
N ARG A 432 -4.50 41.05 -27.95
CA ARG A 432 -4.30 39.94 -26.99
C ARG A 432 -3.28 38.90 -27.47
N VAL A 433 -2.66 39.11 -28.63
CA VAL A 433 -1.69 38.18 -29.23
C VAL A 433 -0.29 38.74 -29.04
N ALA A 434 0.61 37.93 -28.51
CA ALA A 434 2.00 38.32 -28.31
C ALA A 434 2.80 38.30 -29.62
N ASP A 435 3.71 39.27 -29.75
CA ASP A 435 4.62 39.39 -30.88
C ASP A 435 5.49 38.13 -30.98
N ARG A 436 5.39 37.42 -32.11
CA ARG A 436 6.12 36.18 -32.40
C ARG A 436 7.63 36.38 -32.39
N SER A 437 8.13 37.58 -32.71
CA SER A 437 9.56 37.87 -32.64
C SER A 437 10.12 37.83 -31.20
N GLN A 438 9.25 37.86 -30.19
CA GLN A 438 9.62 37.74 -28.77
C GLN A 438 9.42 36.33 -28.22
N GLN A 439 8.91 35.38 -29.02
CA GLN A 439 8.82 33.98 -28.63
C GLN A 439 10.23 33.39 -28.50
N MET A 440 10.47 32.57 -27.48
CA MET A 440 11.63 31.69 -27.40
C MET A 440 11.27 30.37 -28.10
N SER A 441 12.06 30.03 -29.12
CA SER A 441 11.97 28.75 -29.81
C SER A 441 12.46 27.61 -28.92
N LEU A 442 12.11 26.36 -29.27
CA LEU A 442 12.58 25.17 -28.56
C LEU A 442 14.11 25.14 -28.44
N THR A 443 14.83 25.48 -29.51
CA THR A 443 16.30 25.53 -29.53
C THR A 443 16.86 26.59 -28.57
N GLU A 444 16.27 27.79 -28.52
CA GLU A 444 16.68 28.81 -27.55
C GLU A 444 16.39 28.42 -26.10
N LEU A 445 15.36 27.58 -25.87
CA LEU A 445 15.07 27.04 -24.53
C LEU A 445 16.05 25.93 -24.13
N GLU A 446 16.48 25.09 -25.07
CA GLU A 446 17.52 24.07 -24.86
C GLU A 446 18.85 24.71 -24.43
N GLU A 447 19.25 25.79 -25.10
CA GLU A 447 20.47 26.56 -24.78
C GLU A 447 20.48 27.14 -23.36
N LEU A 448 19.31 27.41 -22.76
CA LEU A 448 19.20 27.88 -21.37
C LEU A 448 19.49 26.77 -20.34
N THR A 449 19.50 25.50 -20.76
CA THR A 449 19.64 24.34 -19.88
C THR A 449 20.99 23.62 -19.98
N GLU A 450 21.84 23.99 -20.94
CA GLU A 450 23.19 23.43 -21.05
C GLU A 450 24.15 24.07 -20.03
N PRO A 451 24.93 23.26 -19.26
CA PRO A 451 25.95 23.80 -18.37
C PRO A 451 27.11 24.38 -19.19
N GLY A 452 27.37 25.68 -19.02
CA GLY A 452 28.50 26.40 -19.63
C GLY A 452 29.87 26.05 -19.05
#